data_AF-A0A955GNH0-F1
#
_entry.id   AF-A0A955GNH0-F1
#
_cell.length_a   1.000
_cell.length_b   1.000
_cell.length_c   1.000
_cell.angle_alpha   90.00
_cell.angle_beta   90.00
_cell.angle_gamma   90.00
#
_symmetry.space_group_name_H-M   'P 1'
#
loop_
_entity.id
_entity.type
_entity.pdbx_description
1 polymer ?
#
loop_
_entity_poly.entity_id
_entity_poly.type
_entity_poly.pdbx_seq_one_letter_code
_entity_poly.pdbx_strand_id
1 'polypeptide(L)'
;MIKLDDNFLAELGLATLPAEEKKAMLGQIYETLEMRVGTKLAQNMSDAQLAEFEQLMDANDEAGAFKWLQTNVPNYKEVVAQELETLKQEVKAAAPQILSSSSQADQQQAA
;
A
#
# COMPACT_ATOMS: atom_id res chain seq x y z
N MET A 1 13.42 1.96 3.08
CA MET A 1 12.08 1.36 2.92
C MET A 1 11.08 2.29 3.56
N ILE A 2 9.93 2.48 2.92
CA ILE A 2 8.80 3.20 3.50
C ILE A 2 8.39 2.43 4.75
N LYS A 3 8.33 3.10 5.90
CA LYS A 3 7.83 2.50 7.12
C LYS A 3 6.35 2.87 7.26
N LEU A 4 5.48 1.87 7.13
CA LEU A 4 4.08 2.00 7.43
C LEU A 4 3.88 1.52 8.87
N ASP A 5 3.91 2.46 9.82
CA ASP A 5 3.79 2.23 11.26
C ASP A 5 2.82 3.23 11.90
N ASP A 6 2.66 3.20 13.23
CA ASP A 6 1.79 4.13 13.96
C ASP A 6 2.08 5.61 13.66
N ASN A 7 3.33 5.99 13.44
CA ASN A 7 3.66 7.38 13.08
C ASN A 7 3.09 7.72 11.71
N PHE A 8 3.15 6.78 10.76
CA PHE A 8 2.56 6.96 9.45
C PHE A 8 1.04 7.15 9.54
N LEU A 9 0.35 6.32 10.33
CA LEU A 9 -1.09 6.52 10.59
C LEU A 9 -1.37 7.87 11.26
N ALA A 10 -0.51 8.33 12.16
CA ALA A 10 -0.66 9.62 12.79
C ALA A 10 -0.54 10.78 11.80
N GLU A 11 0.39 10.72 10.84
CA GLU A 11 0.51 11.71 9.76
C GLU A 11 -0.75 11.78 8.87
N LEU A 12 -1.45 10.64 8.73
CA LEU A 12 -2.71 10.52 8.00
C LEU A 12 -3.92 11.01 8.80
N GLY A 13 -3.76 11.33 10.09
CA GLY A 13 -4.86 11.70 10.98
C GLY A 13 -5.60 10.51 11.58
N LEU A 14 -5.03 9.31 11.49
CA LEU A 14 -5.60 8.06 11.99
C LEU A 14 -4.97 7.59 13.33
N ALA A 15 -4.28 8.50 14.04
CA ALA A 15 -3.62 8.18 15.32
C ALA A 15 -4.58 7.65 16.39
N THR A 16 -5.84 8.07 16.33
CA THR A 16 -6.88 7.76 17.31
C THR A 16 -7.59 6.44 17.06
N LEU A 17 -7.26 5.73 15.96
CA LEU A 17 -7.81 4.41 15.72
C LEU A 17 -7.42 3.42 16.84
N PRO A 18 -8.30 2.49 17.20
CA PRO A 18 -7.97 1.34 18.04
C PRO A 18 -6.79 0.54 17.47
N ALA A 19 -6.01 -0.11 18.34
CA ALA A 19 -4.81 -0.84 17.94
C ALA A 19 -5.08 -1.94 16.89
N GLU A 20 -6.23 -2.62 16.98
CA GLU A 20 -6.64 -3.63 16.02
C GLU A 20 -6.94 -3.02 14.65
N GLU A 21 -7.68 -1.91 14.61
CA GLU A 21 -7.98 -1.18 13.37
C GLU A 21 -6.74 -0.54 12.76
N LYS A 22 -5.80 -0.05 13.56
CA LYS A 22 -4.50 0.43 13.06
C LYS A 22 -3.76 -0.66 12.32
N LYS A 23 -3.68 -1.86 12.90
CA LYS A 23 -3.01 -3.00 12.27
C LYS A 23 -3.71 -3.41 10.97
N ALA A 24 -5.05 -3.46 10.98
CA ALA A 24 -5.84 -3.74 9.79
C ALA A 24 -5.62 -2.67 8.69
N MET A 25 -5.63 -1.40 9.07
CA MET A 25 -5.41 -0.26 8.18
C MET A 25 -4.00 -0.31 7.56
N LEU A 26 -2.96 -0.59 8.34
CA LEU A 26 -1.60 -0.74 7.83
C LEU A 26 -1.52 -1.89 6.81
N GLY A 27 -2.15 -3.03 7.10
CA GLY A 27 -2.23 -4.16 6.16
C GLY A 27 -2.92 -3.75 4.86
N GLN A 28 -4.09 -3.13 4.96
CA GLN A 28 -4.86 -2.69 3.80
C GLN A 28 -4.08 -1.66 2.96
N ILE A 29 -3.35 -0.74 3.58
CA ILE A 29 -2.49 0.22 2.87
C ILE A 29 -1.34 -0.49 2.16
N TYR A 30 -0.71 -1.48 2.79
CA TYR A 30 0.33 -2.30 2.16
C TYR A 30 -0.22 -3.03 0.92
N GLU A 31 -1.32 -3.77 1.08
CA GLU A 31 -1.94 -4.53 0.00
C GLU A 31 -2.39 -3.62 -1.15
N THR A 32 -3.02 -2.49 -0.83
CA THR A 32 -3.46 -1.51 -1.83
C THR A 32 -2.27 -0.91 -2.58
N LEU A 33 -1.19 -0.56 -1.86
CA LEU A 33 0.01 -0.01 -2.46
C LEU A 33 0.66 -1.03 -3.40
N GLU A 34 0.80 -2.29 -2.97
CA GLU A 34 1.37 -3.36 -3.76
C GLU A 34 0.58 -3.58 -5.06
N MET A 35 -0.74 -3.69 -4.97
CA MET A 35 -1.60 -3.86 -6.15
C MET A 35 -1.50 -2.68 -7.12
N ARG A 36 -1.52 -1.44 -6.60
CA ARG A 36 -1.42 -0.23 -7.43
C ARG A 36 -0.09 -0.11 -8.13
N VAL A 37 0.99 -0.31 -7.38
CA VAL A 37 2.36 -0.29 -7.90
C VAL A 37 2.49 -1.39 -8.96
N GLY A 38 2.08 -2.63 -8.67
CA GLY A 38 2.11 -3.73 -9.62
C GLY A 38 1.34 -3.39 -10.91
N THR A 39 0.13 -2.86 -10.79
CA THR A 39 -0.70 -2.47 -11.94
C THR A 39 -0.07 -1.33 -12.76
N LYS A 40 0.55 -0.34 -12.12
CA LYS A 40 1.22 0.78 -12.81
C LYS A 40 2.51 0.37 -13.49
N LEU A 41 3.26 -0.52 -12.84
CA LEU A 41 4.46 -1.10 -13.41
C LEU A 41 4.10 -1.95 -14.62
N ALA A 42 3.11 -2.84 -14.50
CA ALA A 42 2.62 -3.69 -15.58
C ALA A 42 2.16 -2.90 -16.81
N GLN A 43 1.49 -1.75 -16.63
CA GLN A 43 1.07 -0.87 -17.73
C GLN A 43 2.22 -0.33 -18.59
N ASN A 44 3.43 -0.26 -18.05
CA ASN A 44 4.62 0.23 -18.74
C ASN A 44 5.58 -0.90 -19.14
N MET A 45 5.19 -2.16 -18.91
CA MET A 45 5.97 -3.35 -19.26
C MET A 45 5.45 -3.97 -20.56
N SER A 46 6.35 -4.65 -21.27
CA SER A 46 5.97 -5.57 -22.35
C SER A 46 5.45 -6.89 -21.79
N ASP A 47 4.68 -7.67 -22.56
CA ASP A 47 4.16 -8.97 -22.12
C ASP A 47 5.25 -9.93 -21.62
N ALA A 48 6.42 -9.93 -22.27
CA ALA A 48 7.56 -10.74 -21.84
C ALA A 48 8.09 -10.32 -20.46
N GLN A 49 8.17 -9.01 -20.22
CA GLN A 49 8.63 -8.46 -18.95
C GLN A 49 7.63 -8.74 -17.82
N LEU A 50 6.33 -8.67 -18.13
CA LEU A 50 5.28 -9.02 -17.19
C LEU A 50 5.39 -10.48 -16.77
N ALA A 51 5.54 -11.39 -17.74
CA ALA A 51 5.70 -12.81 -17.45
C ALA A 51 6.94 -13.11 -16.58
N GLU A 52 8.09 -12.49 -16.88
CA GLU A 52 9.30 -12.63 -16.05
C GLU A 52 9.07 -12.12 -14.62
N PHE A 53 8.37 -10.99 -14.48
CA PHE A 53 8.06 -10.42 -13.17
C PHE A 53 7.07 -11.28 -12.38
N GLU A 54 6.02 -11.79 -13.03
CA GLU A 54 5.04 -12.71 -12.43
C GLU A 54 5.73 -13.98 -11.91
N GLN A 55 6.67 -14.55 -12.65
CA GLN A 55 7.45 -15.71 -12.19
C GLN A 55 8.25 -15.44 -10.91
N LEU A 56 8.79 -14.23 -10.75
CA LEU A 56 9.51 -13.83 -9.54
C LEU A 56 8.56 -13.66 -8.35
N MET A 57 7.38 -13.09 -8.58
CA MET A 57 6.34 -12.91 -7.56
C MET A 57 5.75 -14.27 -7.11
N ASP A 58 5.45 -15.17 -8.05
CA ASP A 58 4.98 -16.54 -7.79
C ASP A 58 5.99 -17.36 -6.99
N ALA A 59 7.28 -17.14 -7.22
CA ALA A 59 8.37 -17.77 -6.46
C ALA A 59 8.54 -17.16 -5.06
N ASN A 60 7.79 -16.12 -4.70
CA ASN A 60 7.94 -15.34 -3.49
C ASN A 60 9.37 -14.76 -3.33
N ASP A 61 10.07 -14.54 -4.46
CA ASP A 61 11.43 -14.00 -4.49
C ASP A 61 11.39 -12.48 -4.56
N GLU A 62 11.03 -11.85 -3.45
CA GLU A 62 10.95 -10.39 -3.32
C GLU A 62 12.29 -9.72 -3.69
N ALA A 63 13.41 -10.33 -3.29
CA ALA A 63 14.75 -9.81 -3.59
C ALA A 63 15.05 -9.86 -5.08
N GLY A 64 14.70 -10.96 -5.76
CA GLY A 64 14.79 -11.12 -7.20
C GLY A 64 13.91 -10.11 -7.94
N ALA A 65 12.65 -9.97 -7.53
CA ALA A 65 11.72 -8.99 -8.08
C ALA A 65 12.26 -7.55 -7.97
N PHE A 66 12.79 -7.16 -6.81
CA PHE A 66 13.41 -5.85 -6.61
C PHE A 66 14.62 -5.61 -7.53
N LYS A 67 15.49 -6.61 -7.68
CA LYS A 67 16.67 -6.50 -8.56
C LYS A 67 16.27 -6.43 -10.03
N TRP A 68 15.25 -7.20 -10.42
CA TRP A 68 14.71 -7.19 -11.76
C TRP A 68 14.10 -5.82 -12.09
N LEU A 69 13.32 -5.22 -11.16
CA LEU A 69 12.77 -3.87 -11.31
C LEU A 69 13.88 -2.82 -11.47
N GLN A 70 14.96 -2.91 -10.68
CA GLN A 70 16.11 -1.99 -10.81
C GLN A 70 16.79 -2.05 -12.18
N THR A 71 16.74 -3.21 -12.84
CA THR A 71 17.42 -3.45 -14.11
C THR A 71 16.52 -3.11 -15.29
N ASN A 72 15.25 -3.51 -15.24
CA ASN A 72 14.31 -3.43 -16.36
C ASN A 72 13.38 -2.22 -16.29
N VAL A 73 13.16 -1.64 -15.10
CA VAL A 73 12.22 -0.54 -14.88
C VAL A 73 12.91 0.57 -14.08
N PRO A 74 13.74 1.42 -14.72
CA PRO A 74 14.54 2.42 -14.01
C PRO A 74 13.70 3.43 -13.22
N ASN A 75 12.46 3.68 -13.63
CA ASN A 75 11.50 4.57 -12.98
C ASN A 75 10.65 3.90 -11.89
N TYR A 76 10.87 2.62 -11.53
CA TYR A 76 10.00 1.91 -10.59
C TYR A 76 9.92 2.62 -9.22
N LYS A 77 11.03 3.22 -8.76
CA LYS A 77 11.07 3.97 -7.49
C LYS A 77 10.20 5.21 -7.53
N GLU A 78 10.15 5.89 -8.67
CA GLU A 78 9.31 7.07 -8.86
C GLU A 78 7.84 6.66 -8.86
N VAL A 79 7.49 5.56 -9.54
CA VAL A 79 6.13 5.00 -9.53
C VAL A 79 5.72 4.64 -8.10
N VAL A 80 6.56 3.93 -7.35
CA VAL A 80 6.27 3.59 -5.94
C VAL A 80 6.06 4.85 -5.10
N ALA A 81 6.91 5.87 -5.26
CA ALA A 81 6.79 7.11 -4.52
C ALA A 81 5.51 7.88 -4.86
N GLN A 82 5.15 7.96 -6.14
CA GLN A 82 3.93 8.62 -6.61
C GLN A 82 2.66 7.91 -6.15
N GLU A 83 2.61 6.58 -6.28
CA GLU A 83 1.46 5.80 -5.84
C GLU A 83 1.30 5.82 -4.32
N LEU A 84 2.40 5.79 -3.57
CA LEU A 84 2.37 6.01 -2.13
C LEU A 84 1.84 7.39 -1.78
N GLU A 85 2.37 8.45 -2.40
CA GLU A 85 1.93 9.82 -2.11
C GLU A 85 0.45 10.02 -2.43
N THR A 86 0.00 9.50 -3.56
CA THR A 86 -1.42 9.50 -3.94
C THR A 86 -2.27 8.78 -2.90
N LEU A 87 -1.87 7.56 -2.52
CA LEU A 87 -2.57 6.78 -1.51
C LEU A 87 -2.62 7.51 -0.15
N LYS A 88 -1.52 8.16 0.25
CA LYS A 88 -1.48 8.98 1.47
C LYS A 88 -2.53 10.09 1.43
N GLN A 89 -2.63 10.82 0.31
CA GLN A 89 -3.60 11.90 0.17
C GLN A 89 -5.04 11.37 0.21
N GLU A 90 -5.31 10.25 -0.46
CA GLU A 90 -6.63 9.61 -0.46
C GLU A 90 -7.03 9.14 0.94
N VAL A 91 -6.13 8.43 1.64
CA VAL A 91 -6.40 7.96 3.01
C VAL A 91 -6.57 9.14 3.96
N LYS A 92 -5.77 10.20 3.83
CA LYS A 92 -5.90 11.41 4.64
C LYS A 92 -7.22 12.13 4.39
N ALA A 93 -7.67 12.20 3.14
CA ALA A 93 -8.98 12.75 2.78
C ALA A 93 -10.13 11.88 3.33
N ALA A 94 -9.95 10.57 3.34
CA ALA A 94 -10.91 9.62 3.90
C ALA A 94 -10.84 9.50 5.43
N ALA A 95 -9.78 9.97 6.08
CA ALA A 95 -9.54 9.77 7.51
C ALA A 95 -10.71 10.19 8.41
N PRO A 96 -11.37 11.35 8.20
CA PRO A 96 -12.54 11.72 9.00
C PRO A 96 -13.71 10.72 8.88
N GLN A 97 -13.92 10.16 7.69
CA GLN A 97 -14.96 9.16 7.44
C GLN A 97 -14.58 7.82 8.08
N ILE A 98 -13.32 7.40 7.92
CA ILE A 98 -12.78 6.18 8.54
C ILE A 98 -13.00 6.24 10.05
N LEU A 99 -12.58 7.32 10.71
CA LEU A 99 -12.75 7.51 12.15
C LEU A 99 -14.23 7.49 12.59
N SER A 100 -15.11 8.04 11.76
CA SER A 100 -16.56 8.05 12.03
C SER A 100 -17.14 6.64 11.93
N SER A 101 -16.75 5.86 10.92
CA SER A 101 -17.16 4.46 10.74
C SER A 101 -16.59 3.53 11.82
N SER A 102 -15.33 3.72 12.20
CA SER A 102 -14.68 3.02 13.31
C SER A 102 -15.43 3.23 14.62
N SER A 103 -15.83 4.48 14.90
CA SER A 103 -16.62 4.82 16.11
C SER A 103 -18.01 4.19 16.12
N GLN A 104 -18.62 3.99 14.95
CA GLN A 104 -19.94 3.34 14.82
C GLN A 104 -19.85 1.82 14.95
N ALA A 105 -18.78 1.20 14.45
CA ALA A 105 -18.55 -0.24 14.58
C ALA A 105 -18.37 -0.64 16.06
N ASP A 106 -17.64 0.17 16.85
CA ASP A 106 -17.43 -0.05 18.29
C ASP A 106 -18.74 0.06 19.10
N GLN A 107 -19.63 1.00 18.72
CA GLN A 107 -20.94 1.18 19.37
C GLN A 107 -21.95 0.06 19.08
N GLN A 108 -21.86 -0.59 17.91
CA GLN A 108 -22.79 -1.66 17.54
C GLN A 108 -22.43 -3.01 18.18
N GLN A 109 -21.18 -3.17 18.64
CA GLN A 109 -20.70 -4.41 19.26
C GLN A 109 -20.84 -4.42 20.80
N ALA A 110 -21.16 -3.27 21.39
CA ALA A 110 -21.35 -3.07 22.83
C ALA A 110 -22.83 -3.02 23.29
N ALA A 111 -23.79 -3.27 22.39
CA ALA A 111 -25.24 -3.29 22.66
C ALA A 111 -25.82 -4.69 22.49
#